data_AF-A0A0B1SXZ1-F1
#
_entry.id   AF-A0A0B1SXZ1-F1
#
_cell.length_a   1.000
_cell.length_b   1.000
_cell.length_c   1.000
_cell.angle_alpha   90.00
_cell.angle_beta   90.00
_cell.angle_gamma   90.00
#
_symmetry.space_group_name_H-M   'P 1'
#
loop_
_entity.id
_entity.type
_entity.pdbx_description
1 polymer ?
#
loop_
_entity_poly.entity_id
_entity_poly.type
_entity_poly.pdbx_seq_one_letter_code
_entity_poly.pdbx_strand_id
1 'polypeptide(L)' 'MQLLEATGVCIVPGSGFGQKEGTYHFRTTILPQPELMKEMLERFKSFHTKFLLEYK' A
#
# COMPACT_ATOMS: atom_id res chain seq x y z
N MET A 1 -8.41 -1.72 5.83
CA MET A 1 -8.77 -1.65 4.39
C MET A 1 -8.69 -0.23 3.81
N GLN A 2 -8.26 0.77 4.58
CA GLN A 2 -8.28 2.19 4.20
C GLN A 2 -7.58 2.52 2.87
N LEU A 3 -6.47 1.86 2.53
CA LEU A 3 -5.80 2.09 1.24
C LEU A 3 -6.71 1.76 0.05
N LEU A 4 -7.37 0.59 0.07
CA LEU A 4 -8.25 0.15 -1.00
C LEU A 4 -9.45 1.10 -1.14
N GLU A 5 -10.06 1.46 -0.01
CA GLU A 5 -11.23 2.35 0.02
C GLU A 5 -10.89 3.76 -0.48
N ALA A 6 -9.71 4.29 -0.14
CA ALA A 6 -9.32 5.65 -0.51
C ALA A 6 -8.75 5.77 -1.94
N THR A 7 -8.11 4.72 -2.46
CA THR A 7 -7.31 4.82 -3.70
C THR A 7 -7.72 3.85 -4.80
N GLY A 8 -8.52 2.83 -4.48
CA GLY A 8 -8.81 1.68 -5.33
C GLY A 8 -7.64 0.69 -5.47
N VAL A 9 -6.51 0.90 -4.80
CA VAL A 9 -5.35 0.00 -4.88
C VAL A 9 -5.52 -1.18 -3.92
N CYS A 10 -5.62 -2.38 -4.49
CA CYS A 10 -5.70 -3.63 -3.74
C CYS A 10 -4.30 -4.18 -3.44
N ILE A 11 -4.05 -4.55 -2.18
CA ILE A 11 -2.80 -5.16 -1.70
C ILE A 11 -3.13 -6.34 -0.79
N VAL A 12 -2.13 -7.22 -0.58
CA VAL A 12 -2.26 -8.30 0.40
C VAL A 12 -1.48 -7.94 1.66
N PRO A 13 -2.08 -7.97 2.86
CA PRO A 13 -1.38 -7.66 4.11
C PRO A 13 -0.33 -8.73 4.45
N GLY A 14 0.80 -8.30 5.01
CA GLY A 14 1.94 -9.15 5.38
C GLY A 14 1.61 -10.19 6.46
N SER A 15 0.58 -9.94 7.27
CA SER A 15 0.14 -10.87 8.33
C SER A 15 -0.23 -12.26 7.80
N GLY A 16 -0.65 -12.37 6.53
CA GLY A 16 -0.97 -13.65 5.88
C GLY A 16 0.24 -14.47 5.42
N PHE A 17 1.46 -13.91 5.47
CA PHE A 17 2.68 -14.56 4.95
C PHE A 17 3.66 -14.98 6.05
N GLY A 18 3.36 -14.67 7.31
CA GLY A 18 4.36 -14.65 8.38
C GLY A 18 5.25 -13.41 8.24
N GLN A 19 5.39 -12.66 9.32
CA GLN A 19 6.25 -11.48 9.38
C GLN A 19 6.91 -11.39 10.75
N LYS A 20 8.11 -10.78 10.81
CA LYS A 20 8.85 -10.60 12.05
C LYS A 20 8.03 -9.74 13.02
N GLU A 21 8.01 -10.10 14.30
CA GLU A 21 7.35 -9.30 15.32
C GLU A 21 7.87 -7.85 15.34
N GLY A 22 6.95 -6.89 15.51
CA GLY A 22 7.25 -5.46 15.44
C GLY A 22 7.43 -4.89 14.03
N THR A 23 7.28 -5.71 12.98
CA THR A 23 7.35 -5.27 11.58
C THR A 23 6.01 -5.40 10.88
N TYR A 24 5.76 -4.53 9.90
CA TYR A 24 4.51 -4.50 9.15
C TYR A 24 4.80 -4.37 7.66
N HIS A 25 4.22 -5.29 6.88
CA HIS A 25 4.47 -5.37 5.44
C HIS A 25 3.16 -5.50 4.67
N PHE A 26 3.27 -5.33 3.37
CA PHE A 26 2.25 -5.72 2.40
C PHE A 26 2.92 -6.23 1.12
N ARG A 27 2.18 -7.02 0.34
CA ARG A 27 2.60 -7.48 -0.97
C ARG A 27 1.78 -6.79 -2.06
N THR A 28 2.47 -6.31 -3.09
CA THR A 28 1.89 -5.79 -4.33
C THR A 28 2.50 -6.52 -5.54
N THR A 29 2.03 -6.21 -6.75
CA THR A 29 2.51 -6.80 -8.00
C THR A 29 3.18 -5.76 -8.89
N ILE A 30 4.24 -6.17 -9.60
CA ILE A 30 4.94 -5.33 -10.59
C ILE A 30 4.53 -5.61 -12.04
N LEU A 31 3.40 -6.32 -12.23
CA LEU A 31 2.84 -6.67 -13.54
C LEU A 31 2.29 -5.48 -14.35
N PRO A 32 1.76 -4.38 -13.75
CA PRO A 32 1.34 -3.22 -14.52
C PRO A 32 2.47 -2.60 -15.34
N GLN A 33 2.13 -2.02 -16.49
CA GLN A 33 3.08 -1.25 -17.29
C GLN A 33 3.64 -0.05 -16.49
N PRO A 34 4.85 0.44 -16.81
CA PRO A 34 5.52 1.47 -16.02
C PRO A 34 4.69 2.73 -15.75
N GLU A 35 3.93 3.24 -16.72
CA GLU A 35 3.10 4.43 -16.53
C GLU A 35 1.94 4.20 -15.55
N LEU A 36 1.26 3.05 -15.67
CA LEU A 36 0.20 2.67 -14.72
C LEU A 36 0.78 2.38 -13.33
N MET A 37 2.00 1.83 -13.26
CA MET A 37 2.71 1.62 -12.01
C MET A 37 3.05 2.96 -11.33
N LYS A 38 3.54 3.95 -12.08
CA LYS A 38 3.79 5.30 -11.55
C LYS A 38 2.53 5.91 -10.96
N GLU A 39 1.41 5.81 -11.67
CA GLU A 39 0.12 6.32 -11.17
C GLU A 39 -0.31 5.63 -9.88
N MET A 40 -0.21 4.30 -9.82
CA MET A 40 -0.53 3.52 -8.63
C MET A 40 0.38 3.89 -7.44
N LEU A 41 1.68 4.10 -7.68
CA LEU A 41 2.63 4.52 -6.66
C LEU A 41 2.37 5.95 -6.15
N GLU A 42 1.96 6.88 -7.01
CA GLU A 42 1.59 8.24 -6.58
C GLU A 42 0.32 8.26 -5.73
N ARG A 43 -0.70 7.48 -6.10
CA ARG A 43 -1.90 7.27 -5.27
C ARG A 43 -1.53 6.69 -3.91
N PHE A 44 -0.66 5.68 -3.90
CA PHE A 44 -0.17 5.05 -2.67
C PHE A 44 0.59 6.05 -1.78
N LYS A 45 1.51 6.82 -2.34
CA LYS A 45 2.30 7.83 -1.63
C LYS A 45 1.40 8.88 -0.98
N SER A 46 0.45 9.43 -1.74
CA SER A 46 -0.49 10.43 -1.23
C SER A 46 -1.31 9.90 -0.06
N PHE A 47 -1.82 8.66 -0.16
CA PHE A 47 -2.52 8.00 0.94
C PHE A 47 -1.60 7.80 2.15
N HIS A 48 -0.41 7.23 1.96
CA HIS A 48 0.51 6.90 3.04
C HIS A 48 0.94 8.14 3.84
N THR A 49 1.25 9.25 3.16
CA THR A 49 1.59 10.51 3.84
C THR A 49 0.44 11.03 4.69
N LYS A 50 -0.81 11.00 4.19
CA LYS A 50 -1.99 11.40 4.96
C LYS A 50 -2.24 10.48 6.15
N PHE A 51 -2.15 9.17 5.93
CA PHE A 51 -2.30 8.16 6.96
C PHE A 51 -1.32 8.37 8.13
N LEU A 52 -0.04 8.64 7.82
CA LEU A 52 0.96 8.95 8.85
C LEU A 52 0.72 10.27 9.59
N LEU A 53 0.04 11.24 8.96
CA LEU A 53 -0.31 12.50 9.63
C LEU A 53 -1.50 12.33 10.58
N GLU A 54 -2.45 11.46 10.23
CA GLU A 54 -3.67 11.21 11.00
C GLU A 54 -3.42 10.33 12.24
N TYR A 55 -2.62 9.27 12.10
CA TYR A 55 -2.38 8.27 13.16
C TYR A 55 -0.99 8.41 13.80
N LYS A 56 -0.49 9.64 13.84
CA LYS A 56 0.84 9.97 14.33
C LYS A 56 0.99 9.83 15.83
#